data_AF-A0A0J8YAF4-F1
#
_entry.id   AF-A0A0J8YAF4-F1
#
_cell.length_a   1.000
_cell.length_b   1.000
_cell.length_c   1.000
_cell.angle_alpha   90.00
_cell.angle_beta   90.00
_cell.angle_gamma   90.00
#
_symmetry.space_group_name_H-M   'P 1'
#
loop_
_entity.id
_entity.type
_entity.pdbx_description
1 polymer ?
#
loop_
_entity_poly.entity_id
_entity_poly.type
_entity_poly.pdbx_seq_one_letter_code
_entity_poly.pdbx_strand_id
1 'polypeptide(L)'
;SKGVDLIVQPSVVAFYTTQFAAEMPASFEGTSLTLLQSWNGEDFTLLQQNLVGHLVMKRRLKHSPTLFIATTDDDSTIIAVDNLNGNVILETLGKKQVKVLAPSLDDFLQTLRPE
;
A
#
# COMPACT_ATOMS: atom_id res chain seq x y z
N SER A 1 8.56 12.68 18.80
CA SER A 1 8.03 13.16 17.52
C SER A 1 6.51 13.21 17.62
N LYS A 2 5.84 14.24 17.08
CA LYS A 2 4.37 14.24 17.00
C LYS A 2 3.97 13.20 15.95
N GLY A 3 3.33 12.11 16.39
CA GLY A 3 2.82 11.06 15.50
C GLY A 3 1.82 11.60 14.48
N VAL A 4 1.48 10.77 13.50
CA VAL A 4 0.36 11.03 12.61
C VAL A 4 -0.89 10.57 13.35
N ASP A 5 -1.73 11.50 13.79
CA ASP A 5 -3.02 11.20 14.41
C ASP A 5 -4.01 10.92 13.27
N LEU A 6 -4.10 9.65 12.88
CA LEU A 6 -4.86 9.16 11.73
C LEU A 6 -5.40 7.78 12.04
N ILE A 7 -6.68 7.57 11.75
CA ILE A 7 -7.29 6.24 11.75
C ILE A 7 -6.93 5.57 10.43
N VAL A 8 -6.20 4.46 10.50
CA VAL A 8 -5.80 3.65 9.35
C VAL A 8 -7.03 2.93 8.77
N GLN A 9 -7.12 2.84 7.45
CA GLN A 9 -8.16 2.07 6.76
C GLN A 9 -8.24 0.63 7.30
N PRO A 10 -9.41 0.17 7.78
CA PRO A 10 -9.55 -1.16 8.37
C PRO A 10 -9.12 -2.30 7.44
N SER A 11 -9.34 -2.16 6.13
CA SER A 11 -8.90 -3.14 5.13
C SER A 11 -7.38 -3.30 5.09
N VAL A 12 -6.61 -2.22 5.27
CA VAL A 12 -5.14 -2.27 5.32
C VAL A 12 -4.66 -2.90 6.62
N VAL A 13 -5.35 -2.64 7.74
CA VAL A 13 -5.09 -3.35 9.00
C VAL A 13 -5.27 -4.86 8.79
N ALA A 14 -6.44 -5.26 8.28
CA ALA A 14 -6.72 -6.66 8.00
C ALA A 14 -5.69 -7.29 7.05
N PHE A 15 -5.32 -6.59 5.97
CA PHE A 15 -4.34 -7.06 5.00
C PHE A 15 -3.00 -7.44 5.62
N TYR A 16 -2.51 -6.64 6.57
CA TYR A 16 -1.21 -6.86 7.21
C TYR A 16 -1.27 -7.70 8.50
N THR A 17 -2.45 -7.94 9.08
CA THR A 17 -2.58 -8.70 10.33
C THR A 17 -3.25 -10.06 10.19
N THR A 18 -3.67 -10.45 8.98
CA THR A 18 -4.35 -11.74 8.76
C THR A 18 -3.37 -12.92 8.74
N GLN A 19 -2.16 -12.73 8.20
CA GLN A 19 -1.17 -13.80 8.07
C GLN A 19 0.26 -13.24 8.00
N PHE A 20 1.23 -14.09 8.31
CA PHE A 20 2.60 -13.90 7.85
C PHE A 20 2.77 -14.59 6.51
N ALA A 21 3.36 -13.90 5.54
CA ALA A 21 3.59 -14.42 4.21
C ALA A 21 4.90 -13.85 3.64
N ALA A 22 5.49 -14.58 2.70
CA ALA A 22 6.58 -14.06 1.89
C ALA A 22 6.04 -13.01 0.91
N GLU A 23 6.92 -12.49 0.06
CA GLU A 23 6.52 -11.83 -1.16
C GLU A 23 5.49 -12.66 -1.93
N MET A 24 4.41 -12.03 -2.38
CA MET A 24 3.40 -12.67 -3.21
C MET A 24 3.38 -11.97 -4.57
N PRO A 25 4.14 -12.48 -5.56
CA PRO A 25 4.07 -12.02 -6.94
C PRO A 25 2.67 -12.21 -7.51
N ALA A 26 2.21 -11.23 -8.25
CA ALA A 26 0.93 -11.24 -8.94
C ALA A 26 0.97 -10.33 -10.17
N SER A 27 -0.10 -10.35 -10.95
CA SER A 27 -0.32 -9.41 -12.03
C SER A 27 -1.71 -8.78 -11.95
N PHE A 28 -1.79 -7.51 -12.36
CA PHE A 28 -3.01 -6.74 -12.55
C PHE A 28 -3.04 -6.22 -13.99
N GLU A 29 -4.07 -6.57 -14.77
CA GLU A 29 -4.20 -6.16 -16.18
C GLU A 29 -2.93 -6.41 -17.04
N GLY A 30 -2.15 -7.46 -16.70
CA GLY A 30 -0.90 -7.79 -17.39
C GLY A 30 0.33 -7.01 -16.91
N THR A 31 0.21 -6.20 -15.87
CA THR A 31 1.33 -5.54 -15.18
C THR A 31 1.72 -6.35 -13.95
N SER A 32 2.98 -6.75 -13.86
CA SER A 32 3.54 -7.47 -12.72
C SER A 32 3.68 -6.57 -11.50
N LEU A 33 3.43 -7.15 -10.32
CA LEU A 33 3.50 -6.49 -9.03
C LEU A 33 3.84 -7.51 -7.95
N THR A 34 4.38 -7.02 -6.84
CA THR A 34 4.62 -7.85 -5.66
C THR A 34 3.83 -7.29 -4.50
N LEU A 35 2.85 -8.06 -4.00
CA LEU A 35 2.14 -7.71 -2.78
C LEU A 35 3.11 -7.79 -1.61
N LEU A 36 3.15 -6.71 -0.82
CA LEU A 36 4.00 -6.60 0.35
C LEU A 36 3.32 -7.29 1.54
N GLN A 37 4.07 -8.15 2.22
CA GLN A 37 3.64 -8.89 3.41
C GLN A 37 4.76 -8.89 4.46
N SER A 38 4.40 -9.09 5.72
CA SER A 38 5.39 -9.35 6.77
C SER A 38 5.65 -10.84 6.89
N TRP A 39 6.93 -11.24 6.89
CA TRP A 39 7.34 -12.65 7.05
C TRP A 39 7.41 -13.07 8.53
N ASN A 40 7.65 -12.13 9.44
CA ASN A 40 7.64 -12.33 10.89
C ASN A 40 7.31 -11.01 11.64
N GLY A 41 7.40 -11.02 12.97
CA GLY A 41 7.13 -9.85 13.81
C GLY A 41 8.17 -8.72 13.71
N GLU A 42 9.43 -9.02 13.41
CA GLU A 42 10.48 -8.01 13.19
C GLU A 42 10.22 -7.27 11.86
N ASP A 43 9.92 -8.01 10.80
CA ASP A 43 9.54 -7.48 9.49
C ASP A 43 8.26 -6.64 9.57
N PHE A 44 7.30 -7.08 10.38
CA PHE A 44 6.08 -6.31 10.65
C PHE A 44 6.40 -4.96 11.31
N THR A 45 7.37 -4.91 12.22
CA THR A 45 7.79 -3.66 12.87
C THR A 45 8.45 -2.71 11.87
N LEU A 46 9.31 -3.23 10.99
CA LEU A 46 9.93 -2.44 9.92
C LEU A 46 8.89 -1.92 8.93
N LEU A 47 7.92 -2.75 8.55
CA LEU A 47 6.80 -2.36 7.70
C LEU A 47 6.00 -1.20 8.32
N GLN A 48 5.67 -1.29 9.61
CA GLN A 48 4.99 -0.20 10.33
C GLN A 48 5.80 1.09 10.31
N GLN A 49 7.12 1.01 10.54
CA GLN A 49 8.00 2.18 10.49
C GLN A 49 8.03 2.80 9.09
N ASN A 50 8.07 1.98 8.03
CA ASN A 50 8.02 2.44 6.65
C ASN A 50 6.69 3.13 6.32
N LEU A 51 5.55 2.56 6.75
CA LEU A 51 4.23 3.17 6.60
C LEU A 51 4.13 4.51 7.32
N VAL A 52 4.62 4.60 8.56
CA VAL A 52 4.64 5.86 9.32
C VAL A 52 5.53 6.90 8.63
N GLY A 53 6.72 6.50 8.17
CA GLY A 53 7.63 7.36 7.42
C GLY A 53 6.99 7.93 6.15
N HIS A 54 6.30 7.07 5.39
CA HIS A 54 5.55 7.46 4.19
C HIS A 54 4.42 8.45 4.51
N LEU A 55 3.62 8.20 5.54
CA LEU A 55 2.56 9.11 5.97
C LEU A 55 3.10 10.48 6.44
N VAL A 56 4.23 10.50 7.14
CA VAL A 56 4.91 11.76 7.53
C VAL A 56 5.39 12.53 6.30
N MET A 57 5.98 11.85 5.32
CA MET A 57 6.37 12.46 4.04
C MET A 57 5.17 13.06 3.31
N LYS A 58 4.10 12.27 3.14
CA LYS A 58 2.84 12.72 2.52
C LYS A 58 2.27 13.96 3.18
N ARG A 59 2.26 14.01 4.51
CA ARG A 59 1.83 15.18 5.28
C ARG A 59 2.68 16.41 5.00
N ARG A 60 4.01 16.27 4.91
CA ARG A 60 4.92 17.39 4.58
C ARG A 60 4.67 17.92 3.16
N LEU A 61 4.42 17.03 2.21
CA LEU A 61 4.12 17.38 0.81
C LEU A 61 2.68 17.86 0.59
N LYS A 62 1.81 17.80 1.62
CA LYS A 62 0.37 18.08 1.51
C LYS A 62 -0.31 17.19 0.45
N HIS A 63 0.08 15.92 0.40
CA HIS A 63 -0.52 14.90 -0.46
C HIS A 63 -1.57 14.10 0.34
N SER A 64 -2.47 13.40 -0.37
CA SER A 64 -3.40 12.45 0.26
C SER A 64 -2.61 11.40 1.05
N PRO A 65 -3.02 11.05 2.29
CA PRO A 65 -2.42 9.94 3.02
C PRO A 65 -2.72 8.63 2.31
N THR A 66 -1.68 7.88 1.95
CA THR A 66 -1.81 6.58 1.30
C THR A 66 -1.00 5.55 2.06
N LEU A 67 -1.39 4.28 1.95
CA LEU A 67 -0.73 3.15 2.58
C LEU A 67 -0.34 2.20 1.47
N PHE A 68 0.96 2.08 1.17
CA PHE A 68 1.43 1.17 0.13
C PHE A 68 1.09 -0.28 0.49
N ILE A 69 0.78 -1.09 -0.52
CA ILE A 69 0.43 -2.51 -0.39
C ILE A 69 1.18 -3.40 -1.39
N ALA A 70 1.72 -2.82 -2.46
CA ALA A 70 2.54 -3.55 -3.44
C ALA A 70 3.56 -2.65 -4.12
N THR A 71 4.65 -3.26 -4.58
CA THR A 71 5.61 -2.67 -5.53
C THR A 71 5.25 -3.09 -6.95
N THR A 72 5.71 -2.31 -7.92
CA THR A 72 5.63 -2.62 -9.37
C THR A 72 7.04 -2.72 -9.94
N ASP A 73 7.17 -3.23 -11.16
CA ASP A 73 8.48 -3.25 -11.87
C ASP A 73 9.03 -1.85 -12.17
N ASP A 74 8.17 -0.82 -12.18
CA ASP A 74 8.59 0.57 -12.21
C ASP A 74 8.86 1.07 -10.78
N ASP A 75 10.13 1.24 -10.44
CA ASP A 75 10.60 1.76 -9.13
C ASP A 75 10.07 3.16 -8.79
N SER A 76 9.51 3.89 -9.77
CA SER A 76 8.89 5.19 -9.55
C SER A 76 7.42 5.10 -9.13
N THR A 77 6.82 3.91 -9.18
CA THR A 77 5.42 3.68 -8.82
C THR A 77 5.23 2.63 -7.74
N ILE A 78 4.15 2.82 -6.98
CA ILE A 78 3.69 1.87 -5.95
C ILE A 78 2.18 1.71 -6.09
N ILE A 79 1.66 0.59 -5.61
CA ILE A 79 0.22 0.42 -5.42
C ILE A 79 -0.09 0.66 -3.95
N ALA A 80 -1.07 1.51 -3.69
CA ALA A 80 -1.42 1.94 -2.34
C ALA A 80 -2.93 2.06 -2.16
N VAL A 81 -3.39 2.03 -0.92
CA VAL A 81 -4.76 2.38 -0.55
C VAL A 81 -4.80 3.86 -0.15
N ASP A 82 -5.69 4.64 -0.73
CA ASP A 82 -5.98 6.00 -0.27
C ASP A 82 -6.72 5.92 1.07
N ASN A 83 -6.13 6.50 2.11
CA ASN A 83 -6.65 6.34 3.47
C ASN A 83 -7.96 7.12 3.70
N LEU A 84 -8.34 8.04 2.82
CA LEU A 84 -9.57 8.85 2.96
C LEU A 84 -10.79 8.15 2.41
N ASN A 85 -10.65 7.41 1.30
CA ASN A 85 -11.78 6.81 0.60
C ASN A 85 -11.69 5.29 0.40
N GLY A 86 -10.54 4.66 0.69
CA GLY A 86 -10.35 3.21 0.56
C GLY A 86 -10.05 2.72 -0.84
N ASN A 87 -9.97 3.61 -1.85
CA ASN A 87 -9.62 3.23 -3.21
C ASN A 87 -8.20 2.69 -3.27
N VAL A 88 -7.99 1.66 -4.09
CA VAL A 88 -6.66 1.20 -4.47
C VAL A 88 -6.20 2.03 -5.67
N ILE A 89 -4.99 2.57 -5.57
CA ILE A 89 -4.40 3.48 -6.55
C ILE A 89 -3.01 3.02 -6.97
N LEU A 90 -2.63 3.30 -8.21
CA LEU A 90 -1.25 3.39 -8.65
C LEU A 90 -0.77 4.82 -8.37
N GLU A 91 0.23 4.95 -7.52
CA GLU A 91 0.82 6.23 -7.12
C GLU A 91 2.22 6.38 -7.69
N THR A 92 2.51 7.55 -8.27
CA THR A 92 3.88 7.93 -8.64
C THR A 92 4.56 8.67 -7.49
N LEU A 93 5.71 8.17 -7.04
CA LEU A 93 6.43 8.71 -5.89
C LEU A 93 6.80 10.18 -6.08
N GLY A 94 6.60 10.97 -5.02
CA GLY A 94 6.89 12.41 -5.00
C GLY A 94 5.94 13.28 -5.84
N LYS A 95 4.98 12.71 -6.56
CA LYS A 95 4.00 13.45 -7.37
C LYS A 95 2.59 13.34 -6.78
N LYS A 96 1.69 14.21 -7.25
CA LYS A 96 0.24 14.13 -6.94
C LYS A 96 -0.52 13.22 -7.90
N GLN A 97 0.17 12.65 -8.89
CA GLN A 97 -0.43 11.81 -9.91
C GLN A 97 -0.79 10.45 -9.33
N VAL A 98 -2.05 10.09 -9.48
CA VAL A 98 -2.61 8.81 -9.06
C VAL A 98 -3.56 8.29 -10.14
N LYS A 99 -3.59 6.98 -10.34
CA LYS A 99 -4.61 6.29 -11.15
C LYS A 99 -5.38 5.35 -10.21
N VAL A 100 -6.70 5.46 -10.17
CA VAL A 100 -7.53 4.49 -9.41
C VAL A 100 -7.53 3.15 -10.15
N LEU A 101 -7.21 2.07 -9.44
CA LEU A 101 -7.20 0.70 -9.94
C LEU A 101 -8.46 -0.07 -9.52
N ALA A 102 -8.92 0.15 -8.29
CA ALA A 102 -10.13 -0.48 -7.77
C ALA A 102 -10.79 0.40 -6.69
N PRO A 103 -12.11 0.28 -6.46
CA PRO A 103 -12.81 1.06 -5.44
C PRO A 103 -12.55 0.57 -4.01
N SER A 104 -12.00 -0.63 -3.81
CA SER A 104 -11.60 -1.15 -2.50
C SER A 104 -10.45 -2.14 -2.62
N LEU A 105 -9.78 -2.41 -1.49
CA LEU A 105 -8.73 -3.44 -1.42
C LEU A 105 -9.27 -4.83 -1.76
N ASP A 106 -10.45 -5.18 -1.28
CA ASP A 106 -11.06 -6.49 -1.54
C ASP A 106 -11.39 -6.66 -3.03
N ASP A 107 -11.90 -5.61 -3.67
CA ASP A 107 -12.15 -5.61 -5.12
C ASP A 107 -10.84 -5.74 -5.90
N PHE A 108 -9.77 -5.06 -5.46
CA PHE A 108 -8.46 -5.17 -6.10
C PHE A 108 -7.91 -6.59 -6.02
N LEU A 109 -7.90 -7.20 -4.82
CA LEU A 109 -7.35 -8.55 -4.62
C LEU A 109 -8.08 -9.60 -5.48
N GLN A 110 -9.39 -9.45 -5.70
CA GLN A 110 -10.18 -10.34 -6.57
C GLN A 110 -9.81 -10.24 -8.05
N THR A 111 -9.17 -9.15 -8.48
CA THR A 111 -8.74 -8.96 -9.87
C THR A 111 -7.34 -9.49 -10.15
N LEU A 112 -6.56 -9.78 -9.11
CA LEU A 112 -5.18 -10.22 -9.25
C LEU A 112 -5.10 -11.64 -9.79
N ARG A 113 -4.07 -11.87 -10.61
CA ARG A 113 -3.68 -13.21 -11.05
C ARG A 113 -2.35 -13.56 -10.41
N PRO A 114 -2.23 -14.72 -9.75
CA PRO A 114 -0.93 -15.20 -9.28
C PRO A 114 0.06 -15.31 -10.45
N GLU A 115 1.32 -14.99 -10.19
CA GLU A 115 2.44 -15.28 -11.10
C GLU A 115 3.21 -16.54 -10.66
#